data_AF-A0A8C8WB42-F1
#
_entry.id   AF-A0A8C8WB42-F1
#
_cell.length_a   1.000
_cell.length_b   1.000
_cell.length_c   1.000
_cell.angle_alpha   90.00
_cell.angle_beta   90.00
_cell.angle_gamma   90.00
#
_symmetry.space_group_name_H-M   'P 1'
#
loop_
_entity.id
_entity.type
_entity.pdbx_description
1 polymer ?
#
loop_
_entity_poly.entity_id
_entity_poly.type
_entity_poly.pdbx_seq_one_letter_code
_entity_poly.pdbx_strand_id
1 'polypeptide(L)' 'LLGILSLSPSPSLSLSIPFPLTCLPNQNQTRNCWQNFVDFHHCENTMVAKGGDVSMCEWYHHVCKSLCPIF' A
#
# COMPACT_ATOMS: atom_id res chain seq x y z
N LEU A 1 38.36 43.17 -22.07
CA LEU A 1 39.03 42.08 -21.34
C LEU A 1 37.96 41.14 -20.81
N LEU A 2 37.98 39.89 -21.28
CA LEU A 2 37.60 38.64 -20.61
C LEU A 2 36.14 38.53 -20.11
N GLY A 3 35.32 37.54 -20.46
CA GLY A 3 35.54 36.24 -21.07
C GLY A 3 34.29 35.40 -20.77
N ILE A 4 33.86 34.62 -21.75
CA ILE A 4 32.69 33.75 -21.72
C ILE A 4 33.02 32.57 -20.81
N LEU A 5 32.23 32.31 -19.76
CA LEU A 5 32.15 30.99 -19.15
C LEU A 5 30.68 30.66 -18.90
N SER A 6 30.07 30.15 -19.96
CA SER A 6 28.96 29.21 -19.88
C SER A 6 29.34 28.07 -18.93
N LEU A 7 28.84 28.08 -17.70
CA LEU A 7 28.78 26.90 -16.86
C LEU A 7 27.69 25.99 -17.45
N SER A 8 28.10 25.17 -18.41
CA SER A 8 27.39 23.96 -18.75
C SER A 8 27.43 23.05 -17.52
N PRO A 9 26.28 22.65 -16.94
CA PRO A 9 26.30 21.46 -16.13
C PRO A 9 26.50 20.30 -17.10
N SER A 10 27.68 19.70 -17.07
CA SER A 10 27.81 18.31 -17.50
C SER A 10 27.31 17.45 -16.36
N PRO A 11 26.17 16.74 -16.48
CA PRO A 11 25.98 15.50 -15.76
C PRO A 11 26.23 14.38 -16.75
N SER A 12 27.50 14.11 -17.05
CA SER A 12 27.92 12.73 -17.25
C SER A 12 27.86 12.03 -15.90
N LEU A 13 26.64 11.82 -15.40
CA LEU A 13 26.36 10.81 -14.41
C LEU A 13 25.08 10.18 -14.90
N SER A 14 25.24 9.11 -15.67
CA SER A 14 24.19 8.14 -15.95
C SER A 14 23.54 7.78 -14.63
N LEU A 15 22.41 8.44 -14.32
CA LEU A 15 21.54 8.03 -13.24
C LEU A 15 20.89 6.75 -13.73
N SER A 16 21.61 5.63 -13.58
CA SER A 16 20.92 4.39 -13.27
C SER A 16 20.16 4.70 -12.00
N ILE A 17 18.88 5.04 -12.15
CA ILE A 17 17.92 4.90 -11.05
C ILE A 17 18.10 3.44 -10.66
N PRO A 18 18.72 3.13 -9.49
CA PRO A 18 18.77 1.74 -9.09
C PRO A 18 17.31 1.33 -9.03
N PHE A 19 16.94 0.28 -9.80
CA PHE A 19 15.64 -0.39 -9.88
C PHE A 19 14.66 0.17 -8.85
N PRO A 20 13.47 0.73 -9.15
CA PRO A 20 12.75 1.64 -8.26
C PRO A 20 12.56 1.08 -6.83
N LEU A 21 13.58 1.25 -6.00
CA LEU A 21 13.64 0.80 -4.61
C LEU A 21 12.84 1.77 -3.73
N THR A 22 12.47 2.92 -4.28
CA THR A 22 11.76 4.00 -3.60
C THR A 22 10.25 3.75 -3.46
N CYS A 23 9.70 2.66 -4.01
CA CYS A 23 8.27 2.34 -3.88
C CYS A 23 8.00 0.89 -3.41
N LEU A 24 8.77 0.37 -2.44
CA LEU A 24 8.42 -0.88 -1.73
C LEU A 24 8.21 -0.64 -0.22
N PRO A 25 7.22 0.20 0.20
CA PRO A 25 7.09 0.65 1.59
C PRO A 25 6.59 -0.41 2.59
N ASN A 26 6.16 -1.59 2.16
CA ASN A 26 5.46 -2.58 3.00
C ASN A 26 5.53 -4.00 2.45
N GLN A 27 6.74 -4.52 2.24
CA GLN A 27 6.94 -5.96 1.93
C GLN A 27 6.17 -6.87 2.90
N ASN A 28 5.96 -6.42 4.15
CA ASN A 28 5.17 -7.11 5.14
C ASN A 28 3.74 -6.52 5.27
N GLN A 29 2.75 -7.20 4.67
CA GLN A 29 1.33 -6.84 4.76
C GLN A 29 0.64 -7.35 6.04
N THR A 30 1.35 -7.95 6.99
CA THR A 30 0.74 -8.61 8.17
C THR A 30 -0.16 -7.66 8.97
N ARG A 31 0.27 -6.40 9.17
CA ARG A 31 -0.55 -5.39 9.89
C ARG A 31 -1.84 -5.06 9.15
N ASN A 32 -1.77 -4.99 7.83
CA ASN A 32 -2.92 -4.70 6.97
C ASN A 32 -3.89 -5.89 6.93
N CYS A 33 -3.37 -7.11 6.80
CA CYS A 33 -4.13 -8.35 6.93
C CYS A 33 -4.87 -8.41 8.27
N TRP A 34 -4.16 -8.25 9.38
CA TRP A 34 -4.74 -8.31 10.72
C TRP A 34 -5.83 -7.26 10.96
N GLN A 35 -5.60 -6.02 10.52
CA GLN A 35 -6.59 -4.96 10.68
C GLN A 35 -7.88 -5.29 9.91
N ASN A 36 -7.78 -5.70 8.64
CA ASN A 36 -8.96 -6.09 7.86
C ASN A 36 -9.65 -7.34 8.40
N PHE A 37 -8.91 -8.29 9.00
CA PHE A 37 -9.48 -9.46 9.66
C PHE A 37 -10.37 -9.07 10.85
N VAL A 38 -9.83 -8.22 11.73
CA VAL A 38 -10.57 -7.72 12.90
C VAL A 38 -11.77 -6.87 12.46
N ASP A 39 -11.59 -6.00 11.47
CA ASP A 39 -12.65 -5.13 10.96
C ASP A 39 -13.79 -5.94 10.31
N PHE A 40 -13.46 -6.99 9.55
CA PHE A 40 -14.46 -7.89 8.96
C PHE A 40 -15.33 -8.54 10.04
N HIS A 41 -14.73 -9.20 11.03
CA HIS A 41 -15.49 -9.87 12.09
C HIS A 41 -16.23 -8.90 13.00
N HIS A 42 -15.66 -7.71 13.25
CA HIS A 42 -16.37 -6.68 13.98
C HIS A 42 -17.60 -6.17 13.23
N CYS A 43 -17.47 -5.94 11.92
CA CYS A 43 -18.57 -5.56 11.04
C CYS A 43 -19.65 -6.64 11.00
N GLU A 44 -19.27 -7.90 10.79
CA GLU A 44 -20.17 -9.05 10.77
C GLU A 44 -20.96 -9.17 12.08
N ASN A 45 -20.27 -9.16 13.23
CA ASN A 45 -20.91 -9.21 14.53
C ASN A 45 -21.87 -8.03 14.76
N THR A 46 -21.49 -6.84 14.30
CA THR A 46 -22.32 -5.65 14.39
C THR A 46 -23.57 -5.76 13.52
N MET A 47 -23.46 -6.30 12.31
CA MET A 47 -24.59 -6.49 11.41
C MET A 47 -25.54 -7.57 11.93
N VAL A 48 -25.01 -8.70 12.39
CA VAL A 48 -25.80 -9.77 13.02
C VAL A 48 -26.56 -9.25 14.25
N ALA A 49 -25.89 -8.49 15.12
CA ALA A 49 -26.53 -7.92 16.31
C ALA A 49 -27.63 -6.90 15.99
N LYS A 50 -27.50 -6.17 14.87
CA LYS A 50 -28.49 -5.20 14.40
C LYS A 50 -29.57 -5.81 13.51
N GLY A 51 -29.46 -7.08 13.15
CA GLY A 51 -30.32 -7.72 12.14
C GLY A 51 -30.16 -7.11 10.74
N GLY A 52 -28.97 -6.57 10.43
CA GLY A 52 -28.63 -5.97 9.15
C GLY A 52 -27.93 -6.95 8.20
N ASP A 53 -27.81 -6.56 6.94
CA ASP A 53 -27.17 -7.38 5.91
C ASP A 53 -25.64 -7.36 6.01
N VAL A 54 -25.05 -8.56 6.05
CA VAL A 54 -23.59 -8.77 6.12
C VAL A 54 -22.89 -8.38 4.81
N SER A 55 -23.65 -8.15 3.73
CA SER A 55 -23.12 -7.66 2.43
C SER A 55 -22.35 -6.35 2.57
N MET A 56 -22.69 -5.52 3.57
CA MET A 56 -21.96 -4.29 3.88
C MET A 56 -20.50 -4.53 4.34
N CYS A 57 -20.16 -5.75 4.76
CA CYS A 57 -18.83 -6.15 5.20
C CYS A 57 -18.00 -6.81 4.09
N GLU A 58 -18.54 -7.00 2.87
CA GLU A 58 -17.88 -7.71 1.78
C GLU A 58 -16.54 -7.08 1.37
N TRP A 59 -16.42 -5.76 1.44
CA TRP A 59 -15.18 -5.08 1.12
C TRP A 59 -14.03 -5.56 2.03
N TYR A 60 -14.26 -5.61 3.35
CA TYR A 60 -13.27 -6.11 4.31
C TYR A 60 -12.95 -7.58 4.08
N HIS A 61 -13.96 -8.39 3.75
CA HIS A 61 -13.80 -9.81 3.41
C HIS A 61 -12.87 -10.00 2.19
N HIS A 62 -13.08 -9.23 1.12
CA HIS A 62 -12.25 -9.31 -0.09
C HIS A 62 -10.81 -8.87 0.16
N VAL A 63 -10.61 -7.79 0.90
CA VAL A 63 -9.27 -7.28 1.23
C VAL A 63 -8.55 -8.27 2.15
N CYS A 64 -9.23 -8.80 3.16
CA CYS A 64 -8.66 -9.78 4.07
C CYS A 64 -8.25 -11.07 3.35
N LYS A 65 -9.12 -11.61 2.48
CA LYS A 65 -8.83 -12.78 1.63
C LYS A 65 -7.65 -12.56 0.67
N SER A 66 -7.44 -11.32 0.22
CA SER A 66 -6.35 -10.99 -0.70
C SER A 66 -5.01 -10.83 0.01
N LEU A 67 -5.01 -10.44 1.29
CA LEU A 67 -3.80 -10.11 2.05
C LEU A 67 -3.37 -11.20 3.05
N CYS A 68 -4.30 -12.01 3.53
CA CYS A 68 -4.05 -13.01 4.57
C CYS A 68 -3.83 -14.42 3.97
N PRO A 69 -2.76 -15.14 4.35
CA PRO A 69 -2.40 -16.43 3.75
C PRO A 69 -3.31 -17.61 4.12
N ILE A 70 -4.23 -17.43 5.09
CA ILE A 70 -5.03 -18.49 5.69
C ILE A 70 -6.50 -18.10 5.88
N PHE A 71 -6.96 -17.05 5.22
CA PHE A 71 -8.35 -16.61 5.31
C PHE A 71 -9.32 -17.71 4.86
#